data_AF-A0A7T1WS92-F1
#
_entry.id   AF-A0A7T1WS92-F1
#
_cell.length_a   1.000
_cell.length_b   1.000
_cell.length_c   1.000
_cell.angle_alpha   90.00
_cell.angle_beta   90.00
_cell.angle_gamma   90.00
#
_symmetry.space_group_name_H-M   'P 1'
#
loop_
_entity.id
_entity.type
_entity.pdbx_description
1 polymer ?
#
loop_
_entity_poly.entity_id
_entity_poly.type
_entity_poly.pdbx_seq_one_letter_code
_entity_poly.pdbx_strand_id
1 'polypeptide(L)' 'MSNPAVAGHLNISVRTVSNHLQRVYDKLGVTRAELGTALALPPAPGPAAPGPGVRE' A
#
# COMPACT_ATOMS: atom_id res chain seq x y z
N MET A 1 4.41 -3.33 -1.73
CA MET A 1 4.66 -4.73 -1.32
C MET A 1 3.32 -5.46 -1.14
N SER A 2 3.17 -6.66 -1.68
CA SER A 2 1.92 -7.45 -1.60
C SER A 2 1.88 -8.30 -0.33
N ASN A 3 0.70 -8.71 0.15
CA ASN A 3 0.57 -9.54 1.36
C ASN A 3 1.41 -10.84 1.32
N PRO A 4 1.53 -11.57 0.20
CA PRO A 4 2.43 -12.73 0.10
C PRO A 4 3.91 -12.38 0.24
N ALA A 5 4.34 -11.22 -0.28
CA ALA A 5 5.72 -10.78 -0.15
C ALA A 5 6.05 -10.40 1.30
N VAL A 6 5.12 -9.76 2.01
CA VAL A 6 5.25 -9.46 3.44
C VAL A 6 5.28 -10.76 4.26
N ALA A 7 4.41 -11.72 3.94
CA ALA A 7 4.37 -13.03 4.58
C ALA A 7 5.70 -13.78 4.44
N GLY A 8 6.28 -13.80 3.23
CA GLY A 8 7.59 -14.39 2.97
C GLY A 8 8.72 -13.69 3.70
N HIS A 9 8.71 -12.34 3.76
CA HIS A 9 9.73 -11.58 4.47
C HIS A 9 9.68 -11.79 5.99
N LEU A 10 8.48 -11.87 6.56
CA LEU A 10 8.27 -12.06 8.00
C LEU A 10 8.24 -13.54 8.40
N ASN A 11 8.36 -14.48 7.44
CA ASN A 11 8.21 -15.92 7.65
C ASN A 11 6.93 -16.32 8.43
N ILE A 12 5.80 -15.69 8.10
CA ILE A 12 4.48 -15.97 8.68
C ILE A 12 3.45 -16.26 7.59
N SER A 13 2.30 -16.82 7.97
CA SER A 13 1.23 -17.09 7.01
C SER A 13 0.60 -15.80 6.45
N VAL A 14 0.19 -15.84 5.18
CA VAL A 14 -0.56 -14.74 4.53
C VAL A 14 -1.82 -14.37 5.31
N ARG A 15 -2.51 -15.36 5.88
CA ARG A 15 -3.68 -15.14 6.75
C ARG A 15 -3.34 -14.27 7.96
N THR A 16 -2.17 -14.49 8.57
CA THR A 16 -1.69 -13.71 9.72
C THR A 16 -1.42 -12.27 9.31
N VAL A 17 -0.79 -12.06 8.14
CA VAL A 17 -0.60 -10.71 7.58
C VAL A 17 -1.94 -10.01 7.37
N SER A 18 -2.90 -10.67 6.72
CA SER A 18 -4.23 -10.09 6.49
C SER A 18 -4.95 -9.72 7.78
N ASN A 19 -4.89 -10.59 8.80
CA ASN A 19 -5.50 -10.34 10.10
C ASN A 19 -4.81 -9.18 10.85
N HIS A 20 -3.48 -9.07 10.72
CA HIS A 20 -2.72 -7.96 11.28
C HIS A 20 -3.11 -6.63 10.61
N LEU A 21 -3.14 -6.59 9.27
CA LEU A 21 -3.54 -5.41 8.51
C LEU A 21 -4.95 -4.95 8.87
N GLN A 22 -5.90 -5.88 9.00
CA GLN A 22 -7.27 -5.54 9.41
C GLN A 22 -7.29 -4.83 10.77
N ARG A 23 -6.58 -5.35 11.78
CA ARG A 23 -6.51 -4.73 13.10
C ARG A 23 -5.79 -3.38 13.09
N VAL A 24 -4.78 -3.22 12.24
CA VAL A 24 -4.07 -1.93 12.10
C VAL A 24 -5.00 -0.89 11.47
N TYR A 25 -5.71 -1.25 10.39
CA TYR A 25 -6.69 -0.36 9.76
C TYR A 25 -7.82 0.03 10.70
N ASP A 26 -8.34 -0.93 11.47
CA ASP A 26 -9.36 -0.70 12.50
C ASP A 26 -8.87 0.30 13.56
N LYS A 27 -7.67 0.07 14.12
CA LYS A 27 -7.06 0.98 15.10
C LYS A 27 -6.80 2.39 14.57
N LEU A 28 -6.49 2.50 13.29
CA LEU A 28 -6.25 3.79 12.64
C LEU A 28 -7.57 4.43 12.16
N GLY A 29 -8.67 3.69 12.12
CA GLY A 29 -9.96 4.17 11.59
C GLY A 29 -9.92 4.47 10.09
N VAL A 30 -9.03 3.81 9.33
CA VAL A 30 -8.82 4.09 7.90
C VAL A 30 -9.01 2.86 7.04
N THR A 31 -9.35 3.06 5.78
CA THR A 31 -9.32 1.99 4.78
C THR A 31 -7.93 1.88 4.13
N ARG A 32 -7.70 0.82 3.36
CA ARG A 32 -6.46 0.65 2.59
C ARG A 32 -6.19 1.81 1.62
N ALA A 33 -7.23 2.39 1.04
CA ALA A 33 -7.10 3.50 0.10
C ALA A 33 -6.74 4.80 0.82
N GLU A 34 -7.35 5.04 1.99
CA GLU A 34 -7.14 6.24 2.81
C GLU A 34 -5.82 6.24 3.55
N LEU A 35 -5.18 5.07 3.70
CA LEU A 35 -3.94 4.88 4.44
C LEU A 35 -2.83 5.85 3.99
N GLY A 36 -2.66 6.04 2.67
CA GLY A 36 -1.65 6.95 2.13
C GLY A 36 -1.83 8.37 2.63
N THR A 37 -3.06 8.89 2.51
CA THR A 37 -3.44 10.23 2.97
C THR A 37 -3.29 10.37 4.48
N ALA A 38 -3.77 9.38 5.25
CA ALA A 38 -3.73 9.42 6.71
C ALA A 38 -2.32 9.43 7.30
N LEU A 39 -1.36 8.80 6.61
CA LEU A 39 0.06 8.81 6.97
C LEU A 39 0.83 10.00 6.39
N ALA A 40 0.15 10.93 5.69
CA ALA A 40 0.76 12.00 4.92
C ALA A 40 1.86 11.49 3.97
N LEU A 41 1.68 10.28 3.44
CA LEU A 41 2.60 9.71 2.45
C LEU A 41 2.48 10.52 1.16
N PRO A 42 3.60 10.84 0.48
CA PRO A 42 3.53 11.41 -0.84
C PRO A 42 2.69 10.48 -1.72
N PRO A 43 1.83 11.03 -2.61
CA PRO A 43 1.04 10.21 -3.50
C PRO A 43 1.99 9.25 -4.21
N ALA A 44 1.67 7.95 -4.14
CA ALA A 44 2.45 6.97 -4.86
C ALA A 44 2.58 7.46 -6.31
N PRO A 45 3.77 7.47 -6.91
CA PRO A 45 3.90 7.80 -8.32
C PRO A 45 2.96 6.85 -9.05
N GLY A 46 1.86 7.39 -9.58
CA GLY A 46 0.95 6.63 -10.42
C GLY A 46 1.72 6.06 -11.61
N PRO A 47 1.18 5.05 -12.32
CA PRO A 47 1.75 4.66 -13.61
C PRO A 47 1.87 5.95 -14.42
N ALA A 48 3.12 6.32 -14.73
CA ALA A 48 3.50 7.63 -15.23
C ALA A 48 2.47 8.12 -16.24
N ALA A 49 1.91 9.32 -16.00
CA ALA A 49 1.24 10.05 -17.06
C ALA A 49 2.20 10.07 -18.26
N PRO A 50 1.73 9.78 -19.50
CA PRO A 50 2.58 9.89 -20.66
C PRO A 50 3.13 11.31 -20.68
N GLY A 51 4.45 11.45 -20.58
CA GLY A 51 5.11 12.75 -20.60
C GLY A 51 4.68 13.56 -21.82
N PRO A 52 4.70 14.91 -21.73
CA PRO A 52 4.32 15.74 -22.86
C PRO A 52 5.23 15.36 -24.03
N GLY A 53 4.61 14.94 -25.14
CA GLY A 53 5.33 14.51 -26.33
C GLY A 53 6.37 15.55 -26.71
N VAL A 54 7.64 15.16 -26.63
CA VAL A 54 8.72 15.87 -27.31
C VAL A 54 8.41 15.79 -28.80
N ARG A 55 7.99 16.91 -29.37
CA ARG A 55 7.88 17.12 -30.81
C ARG A 55 9.21 17.75 -31.24
N GLU A 56 10.06 16.96 -31.88
CA GLU A 56 11.15 17.44 -32.73
C GLU A 56 10.72 17.37 -34.20
#